data_AF-A0A936D752-F1
#
_entry.id   AF-A0A936D752-F1
#
_cell.length_a   1.000
_cell.length_b   1.000
_cell.length_c   1.000
_cell.angle_alpha   90.00
_cell.angle_beta   90.00
_cell.angle_gamma   90.00
#
_symmetry.space_group_name_H-M   'P 1'
#
loop_
_entity.id
_entity.type
_entity.pdbx_description
1 polymer ?
#
loop_
_entity_poly.entity_id
_entity_poly.type
_entity_poly.pdbx_seq_one_letter_code
_entity_poly.pdbx_strand_id
1 'polypeptide(L)'
;MVSVDRDGDFNFALLMFGVVAVAGYAAFAFDPVHSLAAIAIALVVALVYLLGAVFVVLEQSREDAFRGWLLHHAAEIRDTGVLRDGIVVRLDTELVTFPIGVGMLLLRLRATACPRVATASNAHAGKTGAMLITGVTGWWSLFGVLHTPFNLLTSLRGGERCTVREYLTYLQDVGVVSRWRARGDAA
;
A
#
# COMPACT_ATOMS: atom_id res chain seq x y z
N MET A 1 -9.70 -3.95 13.03
CA MET A 1 -9.18 -4.03 11.65
C MET A 1 -8.58 -5.43 11.51
N VAL A 2 -9.15 -6.27 10.64
CA VAL A 2 -8.63 -7.62 10.38
C VAL A 2 -7.20 -7.45 9.85
N SER A 3 -6.22 -8.12 10.45
CA SER A 3 -4.88 -8.22 9.86
C SER A 3 -5.03 -9.00 8.56
N VAL A 4 -5.18 -8.28 7.45
CA VAL A 4 -5.11 -8.88 6.12
C VAL A 4 -3.75 -9.56 6.04
N ASP A 5 -3.76 -10.84 5.66
CA ASP A 5 -2.56 -11.66 5.52
C ASP A 5 -1.72 -11.11 4.35
N ARG A 6 -0.74 -10.27 4.69
CA ARG A 6 -0.03 -9.38 3.75
C ARG A 6 0.89 -10.14 2.80
N ASP A 7 1.38 -11.29 3.24
CA ASP A 7 2.14 -12.20 2.40
C ASP A 7 1.23 -12.86 1.36
N GLY A 8 -0.04 -13.08 1.70
CA GLY A 8 -1.08 -13.54 0.78
C GLY A 8 -1.30 -12.57 -0.38
N ASP A 9 -1.30 -11.26 -0.12
CA ASP A 9 -1.55 -10.23 -1.14
C ASP A 9 -0.42 -10.13 -2.17
N PHE A 10 0.84 -10.22 -1.75
CA PHE A 10 1.99 -10.22 -2.66
C PHE A 10 2.06 -11.52 -3.49
N ASN A 11 1.91 -12.68 -2.83
CA ASN A 11 1.90 -13.97 -3.50
C ASN A 11 0.77 -14.06 -4.53
N PHE A 12 -0.39 -13.50 -4.21
CA PHE A 12 -1.51 -13.42 -5.13
C PHE A 12 -1.25 -12.48 -6.31
N ALA A 13 -0.61 -11.33 -6.09
CA ALA A 13 -0.26 -10.43 -7.18
C ALA A 13 0.73 -11.10 -8.17
N LEU A 14 1.69 -11.85 -7.64
CA LEU A 14 2.65 -12.64 -8.42
C LEU A 14 1.95 -13.77 -9.20
N LEU A 15 0.97 -14.44 -8.56
CA LEU A 15 0.14 -15.46 -9.20
C LEU A 15 -0.67 -14.87 -10.36
N MET A 16 -1.33 -13.73 -10.17
CA MET A 16 -2.10 -13.06 -11.22
C MET A 16 -1.23 -12.58 -12.38
N PHE A 17 -0.03 -12.07 -12.08
CA PHE A 17 0.98 -11.80 -13.10
C PHE A 17 1.27 -13.05 -13.93
N GLY A 18 1.52 -14.19 -13.27
CA GLY A 18 1.75 -15.47 -13.92
C GLY A 18 0.58 -15.90 -14.81
N VAL A 19 -0.65 -15.79 -14.31
CA VAL A 19 -1.87 -16.15 -15.06
C VAL A 19 -2.01 -15.29 -16.32
N VAL A 20 -1.83 -13.98 -16.21
CA VAL A 20 -1.94 -13.05 -17.36
C VAL A 20 -0.82 -13.30 -18.38
N ALA A 21 0.41 -13.51 -17.91
CA ALA A 21 1.55 -13.80 -18.78
C ALA A 21 1.37 -15.13 -19.53
N VAL A 22 0.91 -16.19 -18.84
CA VAL A 22 0.63 -17.51 -19.44
C VAL A 22 -0.54 -17.42 -20.42
N ALA A 23 -1.61 -16.70 -20.09
CA ALA A 23 -2.75 -16.51 -20.99
C ALA A 23 -2.34 -15.73 -22.26
N GLY A 24 -1.50 -14.69 -22.13
CA GLY A 24 -0.95 -13.94 -23.26
C GLY A 24 -0.06 -14.80 -24.16
N TYR A 25 0.80 -15.64 -23.56
CA TYR A 25 1.63 -16.59 -24.30
C TYR A 25 0.80 -17.66 -25.02
N ALA A 26 -0.22 -18.21 -24.36
CA ALA A 26 -1.13 -19.17 -24.97
C ALA A 26 -1.84 -18.55 -26.19
N ALA A 27 -2.34 -17.32 -26.07
CA ALA A 27 -2.97 -16.60 -27.19
C ALA A 27 -2.02 -16.40 -28.39
N PHE A 28 -0.72 -16.19 -28.14
CA PHE A 28 0.30 -16.15 -29.20
C PHE A 28 0.51 -17.48 -29.89
N ALA A 29 0.58 -18.57 -29.12
CA ALA A 29 0.85 -19.90 -29.66
C ALA A 29 -0.24 -20.39 -30.62
N PHE A 30 -1.49 -19.92 -30.47
CA PHE A 30 -2.63 -20.35 -31.30
C PHE A 30 -2.84 -19.55 -32.59
N ASP A 31 -2.47 -18.27 -32.65
CA ASP A 31 -2.59 -17.45 -33.88
C ASP A 31 -1.49 -16.37 -33.93
N PRO A 32 -0.30 -16.66 -34.47
CA PRO A 32 0.84 -15.73 -34.45
C PRO A 32 0.63 -14.43 -35.24
N VAL A 33 -0.34 -14.35 -36.15
CA VAL A 33 -0.52 -13.20 -37.05
C VAL A 33 -1.38 -12.10 -36.40
N HIS A 34 -2.42 -12.46 -35.66
CA HIS A 34 -3.27 -11.51 -34.92
C HIS A 34 -2.80 -11.28 -33.47
N SER A 35 -1.85 -12.08 -32.98
CA SER A 35 -1.48 -12.13 -31.57
C SER A 35 -0.35 -11.21 -31.13
N LEU A 36 0.38 -10.53 -32.04
CA LEU A 36 1.37 -9.53 -31.61
C LEU A 36 0.74 -8.42 -30.76
N ALA A 37 -0.45 -7.95 -31.16
CA ALA A 37 -1.21 -6.99 -30.37
C ALA A 37 -1.68 -7.57 -29.03
N ALA A 38 -2.13 -8.83 -29.01
CA ALA A 38 -2.56 -9.51 -27.79
C ALA A 38 -1.41 -9.72 -26.80
N ILE A 39 -0.21 -10.10 -27.27
CA ILE A 39 1.01 -10.20 -26.46
C ILE A 39 1.38 -8.83 -25.90
N ALA A 40 1.39 -7.79 -26.75
CA ALA A 40 1.74 -6.46 -26.30
C ALA A 40 0.81 -5.99 -25.18
N ILE A 41 -0.50 -6.21 -25.33
CA ILE A 41 -1.49 -5.90 -24.29
C ILE A 41 -1.23 -6.75 -23.03
N ALA A 42 -1.02 -8.06 -23.16
CA ALA A 42 -0.76 -8.93 -22.02
C ALA A 42 0.51 -8.55 -21.26
N LEU A 43 1.59 -8.21 -21.98
CA LEU A 43 2.85 -7.73 -21.39
C LEU A 43 2.67 -6.38 -20.69
N VAL A 44 1.91 -5.45 -21.28
CA VAL A 44 1.61 -4.16 -20.65
C VAL A 44 0.83 -4.38 -19.36
N VAL A 45 -0.21 -5.22 -19.38
CA VAL A 45 -1.01 -5.54 -18.19
C VAL A 45 -0.14 -6.23 -17.13
N ALA A 46 0.69 -7.20 -17.52
CA ALA A 46 1.61 -7.88 -16.63
C ALA A 46 2.61 -6.90 -16.00
N LEU A 47 3.21 -6.00 -16.80
CA LEU A 47 4.11 -4.97 -16.31
C LEU A 47 3.42 -4.04 -15.31
N VAL A 48 2.18 -3.62 -15.58
CA VAL A 48 1.39 -2.80 -14.65
C VAL A 48 1.19 -3.52 -13.31
N TYR A 49 0.89 -4.82 -13.33
CA TYR A 49 0.76 -5.61 -12.10
C TYR A 49 2.07 -5.74 -11.34
N LEU A 50 3.18 -5.99 -12.04
CA LEU A 50 4.50 -6.06 -11.43
C LEU A 50 4.89 -4.74 -10.76
N LEU A 51 4.66 -3.61 -11.44
CA LEU A 51 4.93 -2.27 -10.90
C LEU A 51 4.08 -1.98 -9.66
N GLY A 52 2.79 -2.35 -9.69
CA GLY A 52 1.90 -2.24 -8.54
C GLY A 52 2.39 -3.05 -7.34
N ALA A 53 2.76 -4.31 -7.56
CA ALA A 53 3.28 -5.20 -6.52
C ALA A 53 4.58 -4.66 -5.91
N VAL A 54 5.55 -4.26 -6.74
CA VAL A 54 6.82 -3.68 -6.28
C VAL A 54 6.58 -2.42 -5.45
N PHE A 55 5.68 -1.55 -5.89
CA PHE A 55 5.36 -0.34 -5.14
C PHE A 55 4.74 -0.65 -3.77
N VAL A 56 3.82 -1.60 -3.70
CA VAL A 56 3.21 -2.05 -2.43
C VAL A 56 4.30 -2.54 -1.48
N VAL A 57 5.23 -3.38 -1.96
CA VAL A 57 6.36 -3.88 -1.14
C VAL A 57 7.26 -2.75 -0.66
N LEU A 58 7.59 -1.79 -1.52
CA LEU A 58 8.42 -0.64 -1.16
C LEU A 58 7.74 0.26 -0.11
N GLU A 59 6.45 0.56 -0.26
CA GLU A 59 5.71 1.35 0.72
C GLU A 59 5.51 0.59 2.03
N GLN A 60 5.34 -0.74 2.00
CA GLN A 60 5.30 -1.58 3.20
C GLN A 60 6.64 -1.54 3.96
N SER A 61 7.76 -1.72 3.25
CA SER A 61 9.10 -1.63 3.85
C SER A 61 9.32 -0.28 4.53
N ARG A 62 8.88 0.81 3.90
CA ARG A 62 8.92 2.16 4.47
C ARG A 62 8.03 2.31 5.69
N GLU A 63 6.82 1.74 5.64
CA GLU A 63 5.88 1.77 6.75
C GLU A 63 6.44 1.01 7.96
N ASP A 64 7.01 -0.17 7.77
CA ASP A 64 7.61 -0.96 8.84
C ASP A 64 8.83 -0.27 9.44
N ALA A 65 9.69 0.34 8.60
CA ALA A 65 10.78 1.18 9.08
C ALA A 65 10.27 2.40 9.87
N PHE A 66 9.19 3.03 9.42
CA PHE A 66 8.55 4.15 10.11
C PHE A 66 7.97 3.73 11.46
N ARG A 67 7.25 2.60 11.51
CA ARG A 67 6.67 2.02 12.73
C ARG A 67 7.76 1.62 13.72
N GLY A 68 8.81 0.93 13.26
CA GLY A 68 9.95 0.55 14.08
C GLY A 68 10.64 1.77 14.69
N TRP A 69 10.87 2.81 13.88
CA TRP A 69 11.42 4.08 14.36
C TRP A 69 10.51 4.76 15.41
N LEU A 70 9.20 4.80 15.17
CA LEU A 70 8.22 5.39 16.10
C LEU A 70 8.21 4.67 17.45
N LEU A 71 8.25 3.34 17.44
CA LEU A 71 8.28 2.53 18.66
C LEU A 71 9.60 2.70 19.40
N HIS A 72 10.72 2.78 18.69
CA HIS A 72 12.04 2.99 19.28
C HIS A 72 12.12 4.35 20.02
N HIS A 73 11.55 5.40 19.44
CA HIS A 73 11.59 6.76 19.99
C HIS A 73 10.33 7.15 20.78
N ALA A 74 9.47 6.18 21.12
CA ALA A 74 8.16 6.48 21.71
C ALA A 74 8.22 7.27 23.02
N ALA A 75 9.25 7.04 23.85
CA ALA A 75 9.45 7.78 25.10
C ALA A 75 9.85 9.23 24.83
N GLU A 76 10.86 9.46 24.00
CA GLU A 76 11.33 10.81 23.64
C GLU A 76 10.24 11.63 22.93
N ILE A 77 9.44 11.00 22.07
CA ILE A 77 8.30 11.65 21.40
C ILE A 77 7.25 12.13 22.40
N ARG A 78 7.05 11.41 23.52
CA ARG A 78 6.11 11.79 24.58
C ARG A 78 6.59 12.99 25.38
N ASP A 79 7.90 13.09 25.60
CA ASP A 79 8.48 14.11 26.47
C ASP A 79 8.82 15.40 25.72
N THR A 80 9.64 15.32 24.67
CA THR A 80 10.26 16.49 24.02
C THR A 80 9.98 16.57 22.52
N GLY A 81 9.69 15.43 21.89
CA GLY A 81 9.63 15.28 20.44
C GLY A 81 10.99 14.93 19.84
N VAL A 82 10.99 14.23 18.70
CA VAL A 82 12.21 13.75 18.03
C VAL A 82 12.27 14.26 16.60
N LEU A 83 13.45 14.73 16.18
CA LEU A 83 13.66 15.20 14.83
C LEU A 83 13.71 14.03 13.83
N ARG A 84 12.89 14.09 12.79
CA ARG A 84 12.92 13.17 11.66
C ARG A 84 12.77 13.94 10.36
N ASP A 85 13.68 13.72 9.42
CA ASP A 85 13.65 14.39 8.11
C ASP A 85 13.51 15.92 8.21
N GLY A 86 14.14 16.51 9.25
CA GLY A 86 14.10 17.95 9.51
C GLY A 86 12.84 18.47 10.23
N ILE A 87 11.92 17.59 10.65
CA ILE A 87 10.67 17.95 11.33
C ILE A 87 10.65 17.35 12.72
N VAL A 88 10.28 18.15 13.72
CA VAL A 88 10.14 17.69 15.10
C VAL A 88 8.82 16.94 15.21
N VAL A 89 8.89 15.62 15.37
CA VAL A 89 7.75 14.73 15.54
C VAL A 89 7.37 14.66 17.02
N ARG A 90 6.15 15.11 17.33
CA ARG A 90 5.53 15.12 18.65
C ARG A 90 4.22 14.35 18.64
N LEU A 91 3.61 14.13 19.80
CA LEU A 91 2.33 13.43 19.93
C LEU A 91 1.17 14.10 19.16
N ASP A 92 1.19 15.42 19.03
CA ASP A 92 0.22 16.24 18.32
C ASP A 92 0.54 16.39 16.82
N THR A 93 1.68 15.86 16.36
CA THR A 93 2.02 15.89 14.94
C THR A 93 1.02 15.06 14.13
N GLU A 94 0.47 15.66 13.07
CA GLU A 94 -0.44 14.99 12.15
C GLU A 94 0.34 14.10 11.16
N LEU A 95 -0.03 12.84 11.14
CA LEU A 95 0.34 11.87 10.12
C LEU A 95 -0.77 11.80 9.07
N VAL A 96 -0.38 11.86 7.81
CA VAL A 96 -1.26 11.69 6.66
C VAL A 96 -0.95 10.34 6.02
N THR A 97 -2.00 9.61 5.71
CA THR A 97 -1.96 8.37 4.92
C THR A 97 -2.78 8.56 3.66
N PHE A 98 -2.30 8.02 2.55
CA PHE A 98 -2.99 8.09 1.26
C PHE A 98 -3.49 6.71 0.89
N PRO A 99 -4.81 6.52 0.68
CA PRO A 99 -5.33 5.23 0.27
C PRO A 99 -4.83 4.90 -1.14
N ILE A 100 -4.25 3.72 -1.31
CA ILE A 100 -3.85 3.16 -2.59
C ILE A 100 -4.89 2.12 -2.98
N GLY A 101 -5.57 2.37 -4.09
CA GLY A 101 -6.48 1.39 -4.67
C GLY A 101 -5.75 0.56 -5.71
N VAL A 102 -5.53 -0.72 -5.43
CA VAL A 102 -5.09 -1.69 -6.45
C VAL A 102 -6.28 -2.59 -6.77
N GLY A 103 -6.78 -2.47 -8.00
CA GLY A 103 -7.89 -3.26 -8.49
C GLY A 103 -7.39 -4.47 -9.28
N MET A 104 -7.75 -5.68 -8.87
CA MET A 104 -7.44 -6.90 -9.61
C MET A 104 -8.73 -7.67 -9.92
N LEU A 105 -9.34 -7.49 -11.09
CA LEU A 105 -10.51 -8.25 -11.59
C LEU A 105 -11.69 -8.41 -10.59
N LEU A 106 -11.58 -9.32 -9.61
CA LEU A 106 -12.55 -9.58 -8.53
C LEU A 106 -12.09 -9.18 -7.11
N LEU A 107 -10.80 -8.88 -6.92
CA LEU A 107 -10.19 -8.59 -5.62
C LEU A 107 -9.85 -7.11 -5.46
N ARG A 108 -10.05 -6.66 -4.23
CA ARG A 108 -9.81 -5.29 -3.78
C ARG A 108 -8.66 -5.32 -2.80
N LEU A 109 -7.48 -4.92 -3.26
CA LEU A 109 -6.36 -4.64 -2.36
C LEU A 109 -6.45 -3.18 -1.94
N ARG A 110 -6.80 -2.97 -0.67
CA ARG A 110 -6.79 -1.65 -0.05
C ARG A 110 -5.47 -1.51 0.68
N ALA A 111 -4.45 -1.05 -0.02
CA ALA A 111 -3.19 -0.66 0.60
C ALA A 111 -3.29 0.79 1.08
N THR A 112 -2.59 1.12 2.15
CA THR A 112 -2.39 2.50 2.59
C THR A 112 -0.94 2.86 2.38
N ALA A 113 -0.65 4.03 1.82
CA ALA A 113 0.71 4.53 1.74
C ALA A 113 1.29 4.67 3.15
N CYS A 114 2.63 4.57 3.26
CA CYS A 114 3.31 4.77 4.53
C CYS A 114 2.83 6.10 5.16
N PRO A 115 2.50 6.13 6.46
CA PRO A 115 2.17 7.36 7.16
C PRO A 115 3.33 8.36 7.01
N ARG A 116 3.01 9.58 6.60
CA ARG A 116 3.99 10.67 6.44
C ARG A 116 3.56 11.86 7.26
N VAL A 117 4.51 12.59 7.80
CA VAL A 117 4.23 13.85 8.49
C VAL A 117 3.64 14.85 7.50
N ALA A 118 2.49 15.45 7.83
CA ALA A 118 1.71 16.29 6.92
C ALA A 118 2.51 17.46 6.33
N THR A 119 3.47 17.99 7.10
CA THR A 119 4.30 19.15 6.76
C THR A 119 5.58 18.79 6.00
N ALA A 120 5.87 17.50 5.78
CA ALA A 120 7.07 17.08 5.06
C ALA A 120 6.95 17.36 3.56
N SER A 121 8.02 17.88 2.95
CA SER A 121 8.11 18.07 1.49
C SER A 121 7.87 16.74 0.74
N ASN A 122 8.26 15.62 1.34
CA ASN A 122 8.07 14.27 0.82
C ASN A 122 6.61 13.78 0.84
N ALA A 123 5.68 14.48 1.52
CA ALA A 123 4.26 14.14 1.52
C ALA A 123 3.63 14.35 0.13
N HIS A 124 4.06 15.38 -0.60
CA HIS A 124 3.60 15.61 -1.98
C HIS A 124 4.02 14.50 -2.93
N ALA A 125 5.27 14.03 -2.85
CA ALA A 125 5.75 12.92 -3.66
C ALA A 125 4.97 11.61 -3.37
N GLY A 126 4.64 11.36 -2.10
CA GLY A 126 3.83 10.21 -1.70
C GLY A 126 2.40 10.27 -2.24
N LYS A 127 1.77 11.44 -2.14
CA LYS A 127 0.44 11.71 -2.70
C LYS A 127 0.41 11.46 -4.21
N THR A 128 1.35 12.04 -4.95
CA THR A 128 1.43 11.88 -6.42
C THR A 128 1.68 10.42 -6.80
N GLY A 129 2.59 9.73 -6.10
CA GLY A 129 2.85 8.31 -6.34
C GLY A 129 1.62 7.44 -6.10
N ALA A 130 0.95 7.62 -4.95
CA ALA A 130 -0.28 6.89 -4.62
C ALA A 130 -1.40 7.17 -5.63
N MET A 131 -1.55 8.41 -6.10
CA MET A 131 -2.53 8.78 -7.12
C MET A 131 -2.25 8.15 -8.47
N LEU A 132 -1.01 8.23 -8.95
CA LEU A 132 -0.61 7.65 -10.23
C LEU A 132 -0.87 6.14 -10.21
N ILE A 133 -0.47 5.47 -9.15
CA ILE A 133 -0.63 4.03 -9.03
C ILE A 133 -2.08 3.65 -8.88
N THR A 134 -2.85 4.39 -8.10
CA THR A 134 -4.29 4.15 -7.97
C THR A 134 -5.00 4.38 -9.30
N GLY A 135 -4.65 5.41 -10.08
CA GLY A 135 -5.20 5.66 -11.41
C GLY A 135 -4.83 4.56 -12.41
N VAL A 136 -3.57 4.11 -12.41
CA VAL A 136 -3.08 3.10 -13.33
C VAL A 136 -3.54 1.70 -12.95
N THR A 137 -3.61 1.35 -11.67
CA THR A 137 -3.89 -0.03 -11.22
C THR A 137 -5.30 -0.23 -10.69
N GLY A 138 -6.00 0.84 -10.30
CA GLY A 138 -7.31 0.76 -9.67
C GLY A 138 -8.44 0.39 -10.62
N TRP A 139 -8.33 0.73 -11.92
CA TRP A 139 -9.44 0.61 -12.89
C TRP A 139 -9.63 -0.80 -13.44
N TRP A 140 -8.70 -1.72 -13.18
CA TRP A 140 -8.71 -3.09 -13.73
C TRP A 140 -9.51 -4.10 -12.91
N SER A 141 -10.33 -3.65 -11.95
CA SER A 141 -11.31 -4.51 -11.27
C SER A 141 -12.74 -4.12 -11.59
N LEU A 142 -13.67 -5.07 -11.46
CA LEU A 142 -15.10 -4.87 -11.69
C LEU A 142 -15.67 -3.71 -10.86
N PHE A 143 -15.16 -3.53 -9.64
CA PHE A 143 -15.52 -2.44 -8.73
C PHE A 143 -14.55 -1.25 -8.77
N GLY A 144 -13.48 -1.37 -9.56
CA GLY A 144 -12.40 -0.39 -9.70
C GLY A 144 -12.87 0.93 -10.29
N VAL A 145 -13.83 0.87 -11.23
CA VAL A 145 -14.41 2.04 -11.90
C VAL A 145 -15.09 2.99 -10.90
N LEU A 146 -15.69 2.47 -9.83
CA LEU A 146 -16.35 3.27 -8.80
C LEU A 146 -15.40 3.63 -7.66
N HIS A 147 -14.55 2.70 -7.23
CA HIS A 147 -13.68 2.92 -6.06
C HIS A 147 -12.47 3.78 -6.35
N THR A 148 -11.92 3.69 -7.55
CA THR A 148 -10.73 4.47 -7.89
C THR A 148 -10.98 5.97 -7.91
N PRO A 149 -12.05 6.50 -8.53
CA PRO A 149 -12.34 7.93 -8.42
C PRO A 149 -12.59 8.34 -6.96
N PHE A 150 -13.18 7.47 -6.13
CA PHE A 150 -13.34 7.74 -4.70
C PHE A 150 -12.00 7.82 -3.97
N ASN A 151 -11.10 6.86 -4.16
CA ASN A 151 -9.76 6.87 -3.55
C ASN A 151 -8.92 8.05 -4.04
N LEU A 152 -9.01 8.40 -5.33
CA LEU A 152 -8.38 9.59 -5.90
C LEU A 152 -8.95 10.86 -5.27
N LEU A 153 -10.27 10.96 -5.10
CA LEU A 153 -10.92 12.10 -4.44
C LEU A 153 -10.47 12.24 -2.99
N THR A 154 -10.41 11.14 -2.24
CA THR A 154 -9.90 11.14 -0.86
C THR A 154 -8.43 11.58 -0.81
N SER A 155 -7.61 11.09 -1.74
CA SER A 155 -6.22 11.51 -1.85
C SER A 155 -6.10 13.00 -2.22
N LEU A 156 -6.96 13.50 -3.11
CA LEU A 156 -7.02 14.91 -3.51
C LEU A 156 -7.40 15.81 -2.34
N ARG A 157 -8.36 15.38 -1.51
CA ARG A 157 -8.81 16.06 -0.28
C ARG A 157 -7.76 16.08 0.84
N GLY A 158 -6.60 15.46 0.64
CA GLY A 158 -5.48 15.51 1.58
C GLY A 158 -5.25 14.24 2.38
N GLY A 159 -5.87 13.13 2.00
CA GLY A 159 -5.67 11.82 2.63
C GLY A 159 -6.40 11.66 3.97
N GLU A 160 -6.22 10.50 4.57
CA GLU A 160 -6.71 10.21 5.93
C GLU A 160 -5.66 10.72 6.93
N ARG A 161 -6.12 11.48 7.93
CA ARG A 161 -5.24 12.09 8.95
C ARG A 161 -5.43 11.39 10.28
N CYS A 162 -4.33 11.15 10.97
CA CYS A 162 -4.30 10.66 12.35
C CYS A 162 -3.15 11.32 13.10
N THR A 163 -3.28 11.52 14.40
CA THR A 163 -2.17 12.04 15.20
C THR A 163 -1.17 10.94 15.53
N VAL A 164 0.10 11.30 15.76
CA VAL A 164 1.11 10.35 16.25
C VAL A 164 0.66 9.68 17.55
N ARG A 165 -0.06 10.40 18.43
CA ARG A 165 -0.65 9.84 19.64
C ARG A 165 -1.61 8.68 19.35
N GLU A 166 -2.59 8.90 18.48
CA GLU A 166 -3.57 7.87 18.08
C GLU A 166 -2.88 6.68 17.43
N TYR A 167 -1.92 6.95 16.54
CA TYR A 167 -1.19 5.91 15.84
C TYR A 167 -0.30 5.07 16.77
N LEU A 168 0.40 5.70 17.72
CA LEU A 168 1.19 4.99 18.74
C LEU A 168 0.31 4.13 19.65
N THR A 169 -0.86 4.65 20.06
CA THR A 169 -1.82 3.91 20.89
C THR A 169 -2.30 2.67 20.15
N TYR A 170 -2.67 2.84 18.87
CA TYR A 170 -3.04 1.73 17.99
C TYR A 170 -1.93 0.67 17.86
N LEU A 171 -0.67 1.07 17.62
CA LEU A 171 0.45 0.14 17.51
C LEU A 171 0.70 -0.63 18.82
N GLN A 172 0.53 0.04 19.97
CA GLN A 172 0.66 -0.60 21.28
C GLN A 172 -0.44 -1.64 21.52
N ASP A 173 -1.70 -1.31 21.20
CA ASP A 173 -2.82 -2.23 21.33
C ASP A 173 -2.66 -3.46 20.41
N VAL A 174 -2.28 -3.25 19.15
CA VAL A 174 -2.04 -4.36 18.20
C VAL A 174 -0.85 -5.22 18.63
N GLY A 175 0.23 -4.61 19.13
CA GLY A 175 1.41 -5.31 19.63
C GLY A 175 1.17 -6.08 20.94
N VAL A 176 0.12 -5.73 21.69
CA VAL A 176 -0.35 -6.54 22.81
C VAL A 176 -1.09 -7.77 22.26
N VAL A 177 -2.02 -7.59 21.33
CA VAL A 177 -2.80 -8.69 20.73
C VAL A 177 -1.91 -9.74 20.04
N SER A 178 -0.87 -9.34 19.33
CA SER A 178 0.05 -10.28 18.67
C SER A 178 0.87 -11.12 19.66
N ARG A 179 1.31 -10.51 20.78
CA ARG A 179 2.01 -11.22 21.86
C ARG A 179 1.12 -12.23 22.58
N TRP A 180 -0.19 -11.97 22.66
CA TRP A 180 -1.16 -12.92 23.21
C TRP A 180 -1.39 -14.12 22.29
N ARG A 181 -1.50 -13.92 20.96
CA ARG A 181 -1.58 -15.03 20.00
C ARG A 181 -0.33 -15.91 20.01
N ALA A 182 0.86 -15.31 20.00
CA ALA A 182 2.12 -16.06 20.04
C ALA A 182 2.31 -16.89 21.32
N ARG A 183 1.65 -16.53 22.43
CA ARG A 183 1.63 -17.35 23.67
C ARG A 183 0.53 -18.41 23.66
N GLY A 184 -0.57 -18.20 22.95
CA GLY A 184 -1.68 -19.14 22.84
C GLY A 184 -1.36 -20.33 21.93
N ASP A 185 -0.53 -20.14 20.91
CA ASP A 185 -0.13 -21.21 19.98
C ASP A 185 1.03 -22.09 20.51
N ALA A 186 1.55 -21.76 21.70
CA ALA A 186 2.65 -22.49 22.37
C ALA A 186 2.15 -23.36 23.55
N ALA A 187 0.83 -23.47 23.74
CA ALA A 187 0.17 -24.27 24.78
C ALA A 187 -0.67 -25.38 24.13
#